data_AF-A0A942FPI7-F1
#
_entry.id   AF-A0A942FPI7-F1
#
_cell.length_a   1.000
_cell.length_b   1.000
_cell.length_c   1.000
_cell.angle_alpha   90.00
_cell.angle_beta   90.00
_cell.angle_gamma   90.00
#
_symmetry.space_group_name_H-M   'P 1'
#
loop_
_entity.id
_entity.type
_entity.pdbx_description
1 polymer ?
#
loop_
_entity_poly.entity_id
_entity_poly.type
_entity_poly.pdbx_seq_one_letter_code
_entity_poly.pdbx_strand_id
1 'polypeptide(L)'
;MYLVALVASLMIFCGVIAAYLRSGYLSLFHPFTIYALFHGLVFVIRPFFSYWLEYEAIYRVYQFTPSLSDKITVILAANLGFLSFAFFCFRHGAVAMQFRRDPMLIDERNRLARFFPWVLIICGPIAVWSLVSLYQAASSFDIMRDMGRDADSGVLYNTSGTGYFAEAQLMLIPLTALCAWLFRFRLVALLPLLTFVVFRAATGGRGPFIAAVFAAGLLYLYEQRQRFPTLRVGIGLAAGLAMFATIGADRGQGVRAFFGEQTDIRMQSDYNLRFLEGMDFANLEFFEYIVYVVPQRSQTYGYFNDVLQVFTEPVPRVLWKNKPFGPPFERFSMFDYGFPVGYTRSLPGNGWYALGWLGVLITCGVWGYVLGLIYRRFVEGPQSTYQVAAYMVFLPILIVAYRDGTIVTIFRLGIFSAAPILLWILLARFFNVPLAKDIRAMLARKQRRAAMLGARTASTASAVEHHPGEADPYRHLPPAVRRRRMALRR
;
A
#
# COMPACT_ATOMS: atom_id res chain seq x y z
N MET A 1 -1.34 -36.62 -9.42
CA MET A 1 -1.24 -35.94 -8.11
C MET A 1 -1.19 -34.41 -8.22
N TYR A 2 -0.34 -33.82 -9.07
CA TYR A 2 -0.27 -32.35 -9.19
C TYR A 2 -1.59 -31.68 -9.62
N LEU A 3 -2.27 -32.21 -10.64
CA LEU A 3 -3.59 -31.70 -11.07
C LEU A 3 -4.63 -31.70 -9.92
N VAL A 4 -4.59 -32.71 -9.04
CA VAL A 4 -5.47 -32.77 -7.85
C VAL A 4 -5.17 -31.61 -6.90
N ALA A 5 -3.90 -31.29 -6.68
CA ALA A 5 -3.50 -30.13 -5.87
C ALA A 5 -3.95 -28.80 -6.50
N LEU A 6 -3.89 -28.67 -7.84
CA LEU A 6 -4.39 -27.48 -8.55
C LEU A 6 -5.90 -27.31 -8.38
N VAL A 7 -6.67 -28.38 -8.55
CA VAL A 7 -8.14 -28.36 -8.35
C VAL A 7 -8.49 -28.05 -6.90
N ALA A 8 -7.78 -28.65 -5.94
CA ALA A 8 -7.94 -28.33 -4.52
C ALA A 8 -7.65 -26.85 -4.22
N SER A 9 -6.56 -26.29 -4.79
CA SER A 9 -6.22 -24.87 -4.70
C SER A 9 -7.35 -23.97 -5.19
N LEU A 10 -7.90 -24.28 -6.37
CA LEU A 10 -9.04 -23.56 -6.94
C LEU A 10 -10.27 -23.63 -6.03
N MET A 11 -10.60 -24.81 -5.49
CA MET A 11 -11.73 -24.97 -4.57
C MET A 11 -11.55 -24.18 -3.28
N ILE A 12 -10.36 -24.21 -2.67
CA ILE A 12 -10.04 -23.43 -1.47
C ILE A 12 -10.19 -21.93 -1.77
N PHE A 13 -9.62 -21.46 -2.89
CA PHE A 13 -9.74 -20.07 -3.31
C PHE A 13 -11.21 -19.67 -3.50
N CYS A 14 -11.98 -20.43 -4.28
CA CYS A 14 -13.41 -20.17 -4.49
C CYS A 14 -14.20 -20.17 -3.17
N GLY A 15 -13.91 -21.09 -2.25
CA GLY A 15 -14.57 -21.16 -0.95
C GLY A 15 -14.33 -19.92 -0.09
N VAL A 16 -13.07 -19.48 0.02
CA VAL A 16 -12.72 -18.26 0.78
C VAL A 16 -13.28 -17.00 0.10
N ILE A 17 -13.23 -16.92 -1.23
CA ILE A 17 -13.82 -15.79 -1.97
C ILE A 17 -15.34 -15.77 -1.80
N ALA A 18 -16.03 -16.91 -1.87
CA ALA A 18 -17.47 -16.98 -1.63
C ALA A 18 -17.82 -16.52 -0.21
N ALA A 19 -17.05 -16.92 0.80
CA ALA A 19 -17.21 -16.45 2.17
C ALA A 19 -17.00 -14.93 2.27
N TYR A 20 -15.97 -14.40 1.61
CA TYR A 20 -15.66 -12.97 1.57
C TYR A 20 -16.73 -12.14 0.85
N LEU A 21 -17.28 -12.64 -0.26
CA LEU A 21 -18.38 -11.98 -0.98
C LEU A 21 -19.65 -11.88 -0.12
N ARG A 22 -19.89 -12.87 0.76
CA ARG A 22 -21.04 -12.91 1.68
C ARG A 22 -20.85 -12.08 2.95
N SER A 23 -19.64 -11.61 3.25
CA SER A 23 -19.28 -11.08 4.57
C SER A 23 -19.70 -9.63 4.83
N GLY A 24 -20.21 -8.92 3.82
CA GLY A 24 -20.64 -7.52 3.90
C GLY A 24 -19.50 -6.48 3.97
N TYR A 25 -18.26 -6.91 4.28
CA TYR A 25 -17.06 -6.07 4.29
C TYR A 25 -16.20 -6.15 3.01
N LEU A 26 -16.72 -6.80 1.97
CA LEU A 26 -16.17 -6.79 0.62
C LEU A 26 -15.95 -5.34 0.11
N SER A 27 -14.70 -4.99 -0.15
CA SER A 27 -14.34 -3.66 -0.67
C SER A 27 -12.92 -3.62 -1.26
N LEU A 28 -12.70 -2.83 -2.31
CA LEU A 28 -11.35 -2.60 -2.84
C LEU A 28 -10.39 -1.94 -1.82
N PHE A 29 -10.94 -1.26 -0.80
CA PHE A 29 -10.17 -0.65 0.29
C PHE A 29 -9.69 -1.67 1.32
N HIS A 30 -10.23 -2.88 1.32
CA HIS A 30 -9.84 -3.92 2.27
C HIS A 30 -8.57 -4.63 1.77
N PRO A 31 -7.51 -4.78 2.59
CA PRO A 31 -6.22 -5.32 2.16
C PRO A 31 -6.30 -6.75 1.62
N PHE A 32 -7.24 -7.56 2.14
CA PHE A 32 -7.55 -8.89 1.59
C PHE A 32 -7.97 -8.87 0.12
N THR A 33 -8.67 -7.85 -0.36
CA THR A 33 -9.08 -7.79 -1.78
C THR A 33 -7.86 -7.76 -2.70
N ILE A 34 -6.86 -6.96 -2.36
CA ILE A 34 -5.62 -6.85 -3.13
C ILE A 34 -4.82 -8.17 -3.04
N TYR A 35 -4.72 -8.76 -1.85
CA TYR A 35 -4.01 -10.03 -1.67
C TYR A 35 -4.70 -11.19 -2.40
N ALA A 36 -6.04 -11.25 -2.35
CA ALA A 36 -6.84 -12.25 -3.06
C ALA A 36 -6.68 -12.15 -4.58
N LEU A 37 -6.63 -10.93 -5.14
CA LEU A 37 -6.36 -10.73 -6.57
C LEU A 37 -4.97 -11.23 -6.95
N PHE A 38 -3.94 -10.85 -6.19
CA PHE A 38 -2.57 -11.33 -6.38
C PHE A 38 -2.49 -12.86 -6.27
N HIS A 39 -3.05 -13.42 -5.19
CA HIS A 39 -3.02 -14.85 -4.92
C HIS A 39 -3.77 -15.66 -6.00
N GLY A 40 -4.97 -15.20 -6.38
CA GLY A 40 -5.76 -15.83 -7.44
C GLY A 40 -5.03 -15.82 -8.78
N LEU A 41 -4.38 -14.71 -9.15
CA LEU A 41 -3.62 -14.63 -10.40
C LEU A 41 -2.38 -15.54 -10.38
N VAL A 42 -1.57 -15.44 -9.33
CA VAL A 42 -0.23 -16.05 -9.27
C VAL A 42 -0.23 -17.51 -8.81
N PHE A 43 -1.05 -17.86 -7.82
CA PHE A 43 -1.00 -19.17 -7.16
C PHE A 43 -2.22 -20.06 -7.44
N VAL A 44 -3.21 -19.55 -8.18
CA VAL A 44 -4.38 -20.33 -8.60
C VAL A 44 -4.46 -20.42 -10.12
N ILE A 45 -4.56 -19.30 -10.83
CA ILE A 45 -4.72 -19.26 -12.29
C ILE A 45 -3.42 -19.62 -13.02
N ARG A 46 -2.31 -18.94 -12.71
CA ARG A 46 -1.02 -19.17 -13.39
C ARG A 46 -0.56 -20.63 -13.33
N PRO A 47 -0.67 -21.39 -12.22
CA PRO A 47 -0.30 -22.81 -12.19
C PRO A 47 -1.03 -23.68 -13.21
N PHE A 48 -2.30 -23.40 -13.54
CA PHE A 48 -3.00 -24.11 -14.62
C PHE A 48 -2.35 -23.80 -15.97
N PHE A 49 -2.05 -22.54 -16.26
CA PHE A 49 -1.35 -22.19 -17.50
C PHE A 49 0.06 -22.77 -17.55
N SER A 50 0.82 -22.73 -16.46
CA SER A 50 2.14 -23.38 -16.36
C SER A 50 2.07 -24.88 -16.64
N TYR A 51 0.99 -25.55 -16.21
CA TYR A 51 0.75 -26.97 -16.48
C TYR A 51 0.44 -27.25 -17.96
N TRP A 52 -0.45 -26.49 -18.58
CA TRP A 52 -0.90 -26.74 -19.96
C TRP A 52 0.01 -26.16 -21.04
N LEU A 53 0.61 -25.01 -20.74
CA LEU A 53 1.54 -24.28 -21.61
C LEU A 53 2.98 -24.50 -21.15
N GLU A 54 3.29 -25.57 -20.43
CA GLU A 54 4.64 -26.03 -20.03
C GLU A 54 5.67 -24.89 -19.91
N TYR A 55 5.51 -24.03 -18.91
CA TYR A 55 6.44 -22.91 -18.74
C TYR A 55 7.85 -23.42 -18.44
N GLU A 56 8.84 -22.84 -19.11
CA GLU A 56 10.25 -23.24 -19.00
C GLU A 56 11.21 -22.06 -18.96
N ALA A 57 10.80 -20.88 -19.41
CA ALA A 57 11.70 -19.75 -19.57
C ALA A 57 12.44 -19.40 -18.27
N ILE A 58 11.73 -19.31 -17.15
CA ILE A 58 12.32 -18.98 -15.85
C ILE A 58 13.22 -20.11 -15.33
N TYR A 59 12.81 -21.36 -15.51
CA TYR A 59 13.60 -22.54 -15.13
C TYR A 59 14.95 -22.56 -15.85
N ARG A 60 14.96 -22.27 -17.16
CA ARG A 60 16.18 -22.15 -17.96
C ARG A 60 17.05 -20.98 -17.51
N VAL A 61 16.46 -19.80 -17.29
CA VAL A 61 17.21 -18.61 -16.86
C VAL A 61 17.81 -18.79 -15.47
N TYR A 62 17.10 -19.43 -14.54
CA TYR A 62 17.56 -19.66 -13.17
C TYR A 62 18.39 -20.94 -13.02
N GLN A 63 18.50 -21.74 -14.08
CA GLN A 63 19.26 -22.99 -14.12
C GLN A 63 18.77 -24.02 -13.08
N PHE A 64 17.45 -24.15 -12.92
CA PHE A 64 16.85 -25.18 -12.05
C PHE A 64 15.66 -25.83 -12.73
N THR A 65 15.28 -27.02 -12.26
CA THR A 65 14.06 -27.69 -12.69
C THR A 65 13.37 -28.26 -11.45
N PRO A 66 12.19 -27.74 -11.06
CA PRO A 66 11.52 -28.21 -9.86
C PRO A 66 10.98 -29.63 -10.07
N SER A 67 11.12 -30.48 -9.06
CA SER A 67 10.49 -31.79 -9.06
C SER A 67 8.97 -31.66 -8.93
N LEU A 68 8.23 -32.73 -9.25
CA LEU A 68 6.78 -32.74 -9.07
C LEU A 68 6.38 -32.49 -7.60
N SER A 69 7.17 -33.01 -6.64
CA SER A 69 6.97 -32.76 -5.22
C SER A 69 7.20 -31.30 -4.83
N ASP A 70 8.16 -30.61 -5.44
CA ASP A 70 8.40 -29.19 -5.17
C ASP A 70 7.20 -28.35 -5.62
N LYS A 71 6.69 -28.61 -6.84
CA LYS A 71 5.48 -27.94 -7.36
C LYS A 71 4.26 -28.17 -6.46
N ILE A 72 4.03 -29.42 -6.04
CA ILE A 72 2.92 -29.74 -5.11
C ILE A 72 3.10 -29.00 -3.78
N THR A 73 4.32 -28.99 -3.23
CA THR A 73 4.64 -28.33 -1.97
C THR A 73 4.36 -26.83 -2.03
N VAL A 74 4.73 -26.16 -3.13
CA VAL A 74 4.43 -24.73 -3.36
C VAL A 74 2.94 -24.46 -3.36
N ILE A 75 2.13 -25.27 -4.07
CA ILE A 75 0.67 -25.09 -4.12
C ILE A 75 0.06 -25.26 -2.73
N LEU A 76 0.47 -26.29 -1.98
CA LEU A 76 -0.02 -26.53 -0.62
C LEU A 76 0.40 -25.40 0.34
N ALA A 77 1.65 -24.93 0.27
CA ALA A 77 2.15 -23.84 1.10
C ALA A 77 1.50 -22.50 0.75
N ALA A 78 1.26 -22.22 -0.53
CA ALA A 78 0.52 -21.05 -0.97
C ALA A 78 -0.92 -21.06 -0.42
N ASN A 79 -1.61 -22.21 -0.47
CA ASN A 79 -2.94 -22.37 0.12
C ASN A 79 -2.95 -22.16 1.63
N LEU A 80 -1.99 -22.74 2.36
CA LEU A 80 -1.84 -22.50 3.79
C LEU A 80 -1.63 -21.01 4.09
N GLY A 81 -0.78 -20.34 3.32
CA GLY A 81 -0.54 -18.91 3.42
C GLY A 81 -1.81 -18.09 3.17
N PHE A 82 -2.58 -18.45 2.14
CA PHE A 82 -3.84 -17.77 1.82
C PHE A 82 -4.90 -17.93 2.91
N LEU A 83 -5.09 -19.14 3.41
CA LEU A 83 -6.00 -19.42 4.52
C LEU A 83 -5.58 -18.69 5.80
N SER A 84 -4.28 -18.71 6.13
CA SER A 84 -3.75 -18.01 7.30
C SER A 84 -3.98 -16.49 7.18
N PHE A 85 -3.60 -15.90 6.04
CA PHE A 85 -3.83 -14.48 5.79
C PHE A 85 -5.32 -14.13 5.88
N ALA A 86 -6.19 -14.89 5.20
CA ALA A 86 -7.64 -14.67 5.19
C ALA A 86 -8.22 -14.72 6.60
N PHE A 87 -7.88 -15.76 7.38
CA PHE A 87 -8.37 -15.96 8.74
C PHE A 87 -8.05 -14.76 9.63
N PHE A 88 -6.77 -14.37 9.72
CA PHE A 88 -6.37 -13.25 10.58
C PHE A 88 -6.85 -11.90 10.04
N CYS A 89 -6.85 -11.70 8.72
CA CYS A 89 -7.33 -10.47 8.11
C CYS A 89 -8.84 -10.27 8.34
N PHE A 90 -9.64 -11.33 8.23
CA PHE A 90 -11.07 -11.26 8.54
C PHE A 90 -11.31 -11.07 10.03
N ARG A 91 -10.60 -11.81 10.89
CA ARG A 91 -10.78 -11.72 12.35
C ARG A 91 -10.59 -10.30 12.89
N HIS A 92 -9.68 -9.54 12.29
CA HIS A 92 -9.31 -8.20 12.74
C HIS A 92 -9.82 -7.07 11.84
N GLY A 93 -10.18 -7.37 10.59
CA GLY A 93 -10.64 -6.44 9.56
C GLY A 93 -12.10 -6.61 9.14
N ALA A 94 -12.89 -7.48 9.79
CA ALA A 94 -14.31 -7.71 9.48
C ALA A 94 -15.21 -6.50 9.86
N VAL A 95 -15.01 -5.37 9.19
CA VAL A 95 -15.81 -4.15 9.33
C VAL A 95 -16.14 -3.63 7.93
N ALA A 96 -17.42 -3.37 7.65
CA ALA A 96 -17.81 -2.88 6.35
C ALA A 96 -17.25 -1.48 6.08
N MET A 97 -16.73 -1.25 4.87
CA MET A 97 -16.20 0.06 4.48
C MET A 97 -17.25 1.16 4.66
N GLN A 98 -16.89 2.17 5.45
CA GLN A 98 -17.67 3.38 5.70
C GLN A 98 -16.95 4.58 5.10
N PHE A 99 -17.69 5.44 4.40
CA PHE A 99 -17.18 6.69 3.84
C PHE A 99 -17.66 7.86 4.70
N ARG A 100 -16.84 8.30 5.65
CA ARG A 100 -17.19 9.45 6.50
C ARG A 100 -17.04 10.73 5.70
N ARG A 101 -18.13 11.48 5.61
CA ARG A 101 -18.16 12.79 4.99
C ARG A 101 -19.10 13.68 5.79
N ASP A 102 -18.51 14.47 6.68
CA ASP A 102 -19.17 15.60 7.29
C ASP A 102 -18.70 16.90 6.61
N PRO A 103 -19.46 18.00 6.73
CA PRO A 103 -19.03 19.30 6.20
C PRO A 103 -17.68 19.75 6.76
N MET A 104 -17.31 19.31 7.97
CA MET A 104 -16.06 19.68 8.63
C MET A 104 -14.83 19.02 7.98
N LEU A 105 -14.92 17.77 7.54
CA LEU A 105 -13.86 17.11 6.77
C LEU A 105 -13.67 17.76 5.40
N ILE A 106 -14.75 18.24 4.77
CA ILE A 106 -14.66 18.99 3.52
C ILE A 106 -13.96 20.33 3.75
N ASP A 107 -14.31 21.04 4.84
CA ASP A 107 -13.65 22.30 5.22
C ASP A 107 -12.17 22.08 5.55
N GLU A 108 -11.85 21.04 6.33
CA GLU A 108 -10.47 20.63 6.62
C GLU A 108 -9.70 20.42 5.32
N ARG A 109 -10.22 19.59 4.39
CA ARG A 109 -9.57 19.35 3.10
C ARG A 109 -9.33 20.65 2.32
N ASN A 110 -10.33 21.53 2.23
CA ASN A 110 -10.21 22.78 1.48
C ASN A 110 -9.14 23.72 2.10
N ARG A 111 -9.04 23.77 3.43
CA ARG A 111 -7.99 24.53 4.12
C ARG A 111 -6.62 23.93 3.84
N LEU A 112 -6.50 22.61 3.94
CA LEU A 112 -5.25 21.89 3.73
C LEU A 112 -4.76 21.96 2.27
N ALA A 113 -5.67 21.97 1.31
CA ALA A 113 -5.34 22.08 -0.11
C ALA A 113 -4.53 23.34 -0.44
N ARG A 114 -4.69 24.44 0.33
CA ARG A 114 -3.92 25.68 0.17
C ARG A 114 -2.43 25.51 0.48
N PHE A 115 -2.07 24.51 1.28
CA PHE A 115 -0.69 24.23 1.66
C PHE A 115 -0.03 23.17 0.78
N PHE A 116 -0.81 22.45 -0.04
CA PHE A 116 -0.30 21.43 -0.93
C PHE A 116 0.69 21.97 -1.99
N PRO A 117 0.54 23.20 -2.55
CA PRO A 117 1.55 23.79 -3.42
C PRO A 117 2.95 23.87 -2.80
N TRP A 118 3.06 24.12 -1.50
CA TRP A 118 4.35 24.11 -0.80
C TRP A 118 4.99 22.72 -0.76
N VAL A 119 4.17 21.67 -0.60
CA VAL A 119 4.63 20.28 -0.67
C VAL A 119 5.16 19.97 -2.07
N LEU A 120 4.46 20.42 -3.13
CA LEU A 120 4.92 20.30 -4.51
C LEU A 120 6.23 21.05 -4.75
N ILE A 121 6.37 22.27 -4.24
CA ILE A 121 7.59 23.08 -4.40
C ILE A 121 8.80 22.42 -3.71
N ILE A 122 8.60 21.77 -2.57
CA ILE A 122 9.70 21.15 -1.81
C ILE A 122 10.03 19.75 -2.33
N CYS A 123 9.03 18.87 -2.47
CA CYS A 123 9.24 17.48 -2.86
C CYS A 123 9.34 17.31 -4.38
N GLY A 124 8.61 18.12 -5.15
CA GLY A 124 8.49 18.00 -6.60
C GLY A 124 9.83 18.07 -7.33
N PRO A 125 10.67 19.10 -7.12
CA PRO A 125 11.96 19.20 -7.81
C PRO A 125 12.88 17.99 -7.59
N ILE A 126 12.96 17.48 -6.35
CA ILE A 126 13.78 16.31 -6.00
C ILE A 126 13.24 15.07 -6.71
N ALA A 127 11.92 14.87 -6.67
CA ALA A 127 11.29 13.69 -7.25
C ALA A 127 11.31 13.70 -8.78
N VAL A 128 11.13 14.88 -9.40
CA VAL A 128 11.24 15.07 -10.86
C VAL A 128 12.68 14.87 -11.31
N TRP A 129 13.67 15.44 -10.60
CA TRP A 129 15.08 15.23 -10.95
C TRP A 129 15.45 13.74 -10.88
N SER A 130 15.06 13.06 -9.80
CA SER A 130 15.21 11.60 -9.68
C SER A 130 14.63 10.85 -10.89
N LEU A 131 13.41 11.18 -11.32
CA LEU A 131 12.78 10.57 -12.48
C LEU A 131 13.50 10.87 -13.79
N VAL A 132 13.94 12.11 -13.99
CA VAL A 132 14.70 12.53 -15.19
C VAL A 132 16.05 11.81 -15.24
N SER A 133 16.75 11.68 -14.12
CA SER A 133 18.01 10.92 -14.05
C SER A 133 17.80 9.44 -14.37
N LEU A 134 16.73 8.82 -13.89
CA LEU A 134 16.39 7.44 -14.26
C LEU A 134 16.02 7.30 -15.73
N TYR A 135 15.32 8.29 -16.29
CA TYR A 135 15.01 8.35 -17.71
C TYR A 135 16.29 8.43 -18.55
N GLN A 136 17.21 9.32 -18.20
CA GLN A 136 18.52 9.46 -18.87
C GLN A 136 19.35 8.19 -18.77
N ALA A 137 19.40 7.55 -17.60
CA ALA A 137 20.08 6.26 -17.43
C ALA A 137 19.44 5.17 -18.31
N ALA A 138 18.11 5.19 -18.46
CA ALA A 138 17.41 4.23 -19.31
C ALA A 138 17.59 4.48 -20.80
N SER A 139 17.68 5.74 -21.24
CA SER A 139 17.91 6.09 -22.65
C SER A 139 19.35 5.85 -23.09
N SER A 140 20.32 6.08 -22.20
CA SER A 140 21.75 5.81 -22.46
C SER A 140 22.19 4.36 -22.23
N PHE A 141 21.28 3.48 -21.78
CA PHE A 141 21.59 2.12 -21.34
C PHE A 141 22.60 2.05 -20.17
N ASP A 142 22.90 3.18 -19.52
CA ASP A 142 23.82 3.28 -18.39
C ASP A 142 23.19 2.86 -17.05
N ILE A 143 21.96 2.33 -17.01
CA ILE A 143 21.33 1.85 -15.76
C ILE A 143 22.25 0.86 -15.01
N MET A 144 22.99 0.02 -15.74
CA MET A 144 23.91 -0.97 -15.16
C MET A 144 25.28 -0.36 -14.78
N ARG A 145 25.65 0.79 -15.34
CA ARG A 145 26.98 1.40 -15.14
C ARG A 145 27.19 1.83 -13.69
N ASP A 146 26.12 2.26 -13.05
CA ASP A 146 26.09 2.75 -11.67
C ASP A 146 25.69 1.67 -10.65
N MET A 147 25.58 0.41 -11.09
CA MET A 147 25.29 -0.72 -10.22
C MET A 147 26.48 -1.69 -10.19
N GLY A 148 27.05 -1.87 -9.01
CA GLY A 148 27.96 -2.96 -8.71
C GLY A 148 27.18 -4.20 -8.31
N ARG A 149 27.75 -5.38 -8.55
CA ARG A 149 27.26 -6.64 -7.99
C ARG A 149 28.28 -7.14 -7.01
N ASP A 150 27.84 -7.35 -5.78
CA ASP A 150 28.69 -7.97 -4.77
C ASP A 150 28.93 -9.43 -5.17
N ALA A 151 30.20 -9.86 -5.19
CA ALA A 151 30.58 -11.17 -5.72
C ALA A 151 30.08 -12.32 -4.83
N ASP A 152 30.04 -12.09 -3.51
CA ASP A 152 29.71 -13.11 -2.52
C ASP A 152 28.19 -13.27 -2.37
N SER A 153 27.46 -12.16 -2.20
CA SER A 153 26.00 -12.18 -2.00
C SER A 153 25.21 -12.14 -3.31
N GLY A 154 25.84 -11.76 -4.42
CA GLY A 154 25.16 -11.52 -5.69
C GLY A 154 24.21 -10.30 -5.67
N VAL A 155 24.18 -9.53 -4.58
CA VAL A 155 23.30 -8.37 -4.41
C VAL A 155 23.79 -7.18 -5.23
N LEU A 156 22.88 -6.55 -5.97
CA LEU A 156 23.17 -5.30 -6.67
C LEU A 156 23.19 -4.14 -5.68
N TYR A 157 24.17 -3.27 -5.80
CA TYR A 157 24.30 -2.06 -5.00
C TYR A 157 24.73 -0.88 -5.89
N ASN A 158 24.30 0.32 -5.53
CA ASN A 158 24.70 1.51 -6.26
C ASN A 158 26.18 1.81 -6.01
N THR A 159 26.99 1.82 -7.06
CA THR A 159 28.41 2.21 -7.04
C THR A 159 28.58 3.72 -7.15
N SER A 160 27.63 4.41 -7.78
CA SER A 160 27.56 5.86 -7.84
C SER A 160 26.22 6.37 -7.30
N GLY A 161 26.25 7.54 -6.67
CA GLY A 161 25.06 8.19 -6.11
C GLY A 161 24.48 7.50 -4.85
N THR A 162 23.20 7.75 -4.58
CA THR A 162 22.48 7.19 -3.43
C THR A 162 21.18 6.53 -3.86
N GLY A 163 20.88 5.34 -3.31
CA GLY A 163 19.58 4.69 -3.54
C GLY A 163 18.41 5.56 -3.10
N TYR A 164 18.62 6.45 -2.14
CA TYR A 164 17.63 7.44 -1.73
C TYR A 164 17.22 8.38 -2.85
N PHE A 165 18.19 8.87 -3.62
CA PHE A 165 17.91 9.72 -4.77
C PHE A 165 17.20 8.93 -5.86
N ALA A 166 17.62 7.69 -6.15
CA ALA A 166 16.95 6.84 -7.14
C ALA A 166 15.47 6.57 -6.78
N GLU A 167 15.16 6.37 -5.50
CA GLU A 167 13.80 6.12 -5.03
C GLU A 167 12.99 7.40 -4.78
N ALA A 168 13.60 8.59 -4.81
CA ALA A 168 12.90 9.85 -4.58
C ALA A 168 11.78 10.11 -5.59
N GLN A 169 11.85 9.57 -6.82
CA GLN A 169 10.76 9.61 -7.78
C GLN A 169 9.45 8.98 -7.27
N LEU A 170 9.51 8.06 -6.29
CA LEU A 170 8.31 7.51 -5.66
C LEU A 170 7.48 8.56 -4.92
N MET A 171 8.05 9.70 -4.54
CA MET A 171 7.28 10.84 -4.03
C MET A 171 6.27 11.36 -5.07
N LEU A 172 6.47 11.13 -6.37
CA LEU A 172 5.50 11.52 -7.41
C LEU A 172 4.20 10.72 -7.32
N ILE A 173 4.20 9.53 -6.72
CA ILE A 173 3.00 8.72 -6.49
C ILE A 173 1.96 9.50 -5.65
N PRO A 174 2.25 9.87 -4.39
CA PRO A 174 1.32 10.68 -3.60
C PRO A 174 1.15 12.09 -4.17
N LEU A 175 2.20 12.74 -4.71
CA LEU A 175 2.07 14.12 -5.21
C LEU A 175 1.05 14.23 -6.34
N THR A 176 1.11 13.34 -7.32
CA THR A 176 0.19 13.36 -8.46
C THR A 176 -1.22 12.89 -8.08
N ALA A 177 -1.33 11.85 -7.26
CA ALA A 177 -2.63 11.34 -6.78
C ALA A 177 -3.36 12.35 -5.88
N LEU A 178 -2.64 13.02 -4.97
CA LEU A 178 -3.21 14.06 -4.12
C LEU A 178 -3.53 15.33 -4.90
N CYS A 179 -2.72 15.70 -5.91
CA CYS A 179 -3.07 16.80 -6.82
C CYS A 179 -4.43 16.52 -7.48
N ALA A 180 -4.59 15.33 -8.08
CA ALA A 180 -5.86 14.92 -8.68
C ALA A 180 -7.02 15.00 -7.68
N TRP A 181 -6.85 14.46 -6.47
CA TRP A 181 -7.89 14.43 -5.45
C TRP A 181 -8.27 15.81 -4.88
N LEU A 182 -7.28 16.62 -4.50
CA LEU A 182 -7.51 17.93 -3.88
C LEU A 182 -8.17 18.92 -4.83
N PHE A 183 -7.88 18.82 -6.12
CA PHE A 183 -8.52 19.60 -7.18
C PHE A 183 -9.72 18.87 -7.83
N ARG A 184 -10.31 17.91 -7.10
CA ARG A 184 -11.59 17.23 -7.44
C ARG A 184 -11.61 16.54 -8.80
N PHE A 185 -10.49 15.96 -9.22
CA PHE A 185 -10.34 15.20 -10.46
C PHE A 185 -10.75 15.98 -11.73
N ARG A 186 -10.58 17.31 -11.73
CA ARG A 186 -10.68 18.10 -12.96
C ARG A 186 -9.62 17.64 -13.96
N LEU A 187 -9.90 17.70 -15.26
CA LEU A 187 -8.99 17.22 -16.31
C LEU A 187 -7.59 17.85 -16.20
N VAL A 188 -7.49 19.15 -15.90
CA VAL A 188 -6.22 19.85 -15.67
C VAL A 188 -5.46 19.30 -14.46
N ALA A 189 -6.16 18.89 -13.40
CA ALA A 189 -5.53 18.32 -12.20
C ALA A 189 -4.99 16.91 -12.41
N LEU A 190 -5.38 16.24 -13.51
CA LEU A 190 -4.85 14.94 -13.91
C LEU A 190 -3.58 15.05 -14.74
N LEU A 191 -3.23 16.23 -15.26
CA LEU A 191 -2.04 16.42 -16.09
C LEU A 191 -0.75 15.96 -15.38
N PRO A 192 -0.48 16.29 -14.10
CA PRO A 192 0.73 15.81 -13.43
C PRO A 192 0.80 14.28 -13.34
N LEU A 193 -0.33 13.61 -13.11
CA LEU A 193 -0.41 12.16 -13.08
C LEU A 193 -0.13 11.58 -14.47
N LEU A 194 -0.74 12.13 -15.52
CA LEU A 194 -0.52 11.68 -16.90
C LEU A 194 0.94 11.86 -17.30
N THR A 195 1.54 13.03 -17.03
CA THR A 195 2.95 13.30 -17.30
C THR A 195 3.86 12.32 -16.57
N PHE A 196 3.60 12.07 -15.28
CA PHE A 196 4.36 11.08 -14.50
C PHE A 196 4.25 9.67 -15.10
N VAL A 197 3.03 9.23 -15.44
CA VAL A 197 2.79 7.91 -16.04
C VAL A 197 3.56 7.76 -17.36
N VAL A 198 3.51 8.76 -18.24
CA VAL A 198 4.21 8.73 -19.55
C VAL A 198 5.73 8.71 -19.36
N PHE A 199 6.28 9.60 -18.54
CA PHE A 199 7.71 9.63 -18.27
C PHE A 199 8.19 8.33 -17.62
N ARG A 200 7.43 7.81 -16.65
CA ARG A 200 7.79 6.58 -15.96
C ARG A 200 7.68 5.36 -16.86
N ALA A 201 6.67 5.30 -17.72
CA ALA A 201 6.55 4.28 -18.76
C ALA A 201 7.78 4.27 -19.67
N ALA A 202 8.31 5.43 -20.03
CA ALA A 202 9.51 5.56 -20.85
C ALA A 202 10.78 5.04 -20.16
N THR A 203 10.81 4.93 -18.83
CA THR A 203 11.92 4.26 -18.11
C THR A 203 11.84 2.74 -18.11
N GLY A 204 10.73 2.15 -18.60
CA GLY A 204 10.43 0.71 -18.50
C GLY A 204 10.00 0.24 -17.11
N GLY A 205 10.12 1.10 -16.08
CA GLY A 205 9.74 0.79 -14.71
C GLY A 205 8.24 0.91 -14.46
N ARG A 206 7.52 -0.20 -14.38
CA ARG A 206 6.05 -0.17 -14.37
C ARG A 206 5.37 -0.02 -13.01
N GLY A 207 5.99 -0.54 -11.94
CA GLY A 207 5.41 -0.55 -10.59
C GLY A 207 4.97 0.82 -10.08
N PRO A 208 5.81 1.87 -10.15
CA PRO A 208 5.46 3.19 -9.61
C PRO A 208 4.27 3.87 -10.29
N PHE A 209 4.12 3.75 -11.61
CA PHE A 209 2.98 4.38 -12.28
C PHE A 209 1.68 3.62 -12.00
N ILE A 210 1.70 2.27 -11.91
CA ILE A 210 0.54 1.50 -11.43
C ILE A 210 0.16 1.99 -10.05
N ALA A 211 1.14 2.14 -9.15
CA ALA A 211 0.87 2.58 -7.79
C ALA A 211 0.21 3.96 -7.76
N ALA A 212 0.65 4.91 -8.59
CA ALA A 212 0.04 6.23 -8.72
C ALA A 212 -1.39 6.19 -9.28
N VAL A 213 -1.62 5.45 -10.36
CA VAL A 213 -2.96 5.28 -10.95
C VAL A 213 -3.90 4.60 -9.97
N PHE A 214 -3.43 3.57 -9.27
CA PHE A 214 -4.22 2.86 -8.27
C PHE A 214 -4.52 3.74 -7.05
N ALA A 215 -3.56 4.51 -6.54
CA ALA A 215 -3.78 5.49 -5.47
C ALA A 215 -4.83 6.56 -5.87
N ALA A 216 -4.69 7.11 -7.07
CA ALA A 216 -5.63 8.09 -7.61
C ALA A 216 -7.04 7.48 -7.80
N GLY A 217 -7.11 6.25 -8.29
CA GLY A 217 -8.35 5.48 -8.42
C GLY A 217 -9.03 5.22 -7.08
N LEU A 218 -8.27 4.83 -6.05
CA LEU A 218 -8.77 4.66 -4.70
C LEU A 218 -9.29 5.97 -4.10
N LEU A 219 -8.57 7.08 -4.28
CA LEU A 219 -9.03 8.41 -3.86
C LEU A 219 -10.30 8.84 -4.61
N TYR A 220 -10.40 8.52 -5.91
CA TYR A 220 -11.59 8.78 -6.71
C TYR A 220 -12.79 7.99 -6.18
N LEU A 221 -12.62 6.68 -5.96
CA LEU A 221 -13.67 5.84 -5.40
C LEU A 221 -14.08 6.28 -4.00
N TYR A 222 -13.13 6.74 -3.19
CA TYR A 222 -13.41 7.29 -1.87
C TYR A 222 -14.24 8.57 -1.96
N GLU A 223 -13.90 9.48 -2.88
CA GLU A 223 -14.67 10.72 -3.13
C GLU A 223 -16.10 10.41 -3.60
N GLN A 224 -16.26 9.41 -4.47
CA GLN A 224 -17.54 8.94 -4.99
C GLN A 224 -18.30 8.01 -4.02
N ARG A 225 -17.70 7.64 -2.89
CA ARG A 225 -18.24 6.70 -1.90
C ARG A 225 -18.58 5.32 -2.48
N GLN A 226 -17.77 4.86 -3.42
CA GLN A 226 -17.96 3.59 -4.11
C GLN A 226 -16.94 2.57 -3.59
N ARG A 227 -17.39 1.35 -3.28
CA ARG A 227 -16.51 0.27 -2.81
C ARG A 227 -15.71 -0.39 -3.93
N PHE A 228 -16.21 -0.27 -5.17
CA PHE A 228 -15.68 -0.89 -6.38
C PHE A 228 -15.80 0.09 -7.55
N PRO A 229 -14.93 -0.05 -8.57
CA PRO A 229 -15.06 0.73 -9.79
C PRO A 229 -16.40 0.47 -10.48
N THR A 230 -17.03 1.52 -10.99
CA THR A 230 -18.12 1.37 -11.95
C THR A 230 -17.60 0.78 -13.26
N LEU A 231 -18.49 0.24 -14.10
CA LEU A 231 -18.11 -0.29 -15.42
C LEU A 231 -17.26 0.69 -16.24
N ARG A 232 -17.58 2.00 -16.18
CA ARG A 232 -16.82 3.06 -16.87
C ARG A 232 -15.38 3.15 -16.36
N VAL A 233 -15.19 3.14 -15.04
CA VAL A 233 -13.85 3.11 -14.43
C VAL A 233 -13.15 1.78 -14.75
N GLY A 234 -13.89 0.66 -14.77
CA GLY A 234 -13.41 -0.65 -15.16
C GLY A 234 -12.81 -0.68 -16.57
N ILE A 235 -13.47 -0.05 -17.56
CA ILE A 235 -12.95 0.09 -18.93
C ILE A 235 -11.63 0.88 -18.92
N GLY A 236 -11.57 1.98 -18.17
CA GLY A 236 -10.33 2.75 -18.01
C GLY A 236 -9.19 1.94 -17.38
N LEU A 237 -9.49 1.13 -16.36
CA LEU A 237 -8.53 0.21 -15.75
C LEU A 237 -8.07 -0.87 -16.73
N ALA A 238 -8.97 -1.42 -17.54
CA ALA A 238 -8.62 -2.40 -18.57
C ALA A 238 -7.68 -1.80 -19.63
N ALA A 239 -7.95 -0.57 -20.08
CA ALA A 239 -7.04 0.16 -20.97
C ALA A 239 -5.66 0.39 -20.32
N GLY A 240 -5.64 0.78 -19.04
CA GLY A 240 -4.39 0.93 -18.28
C GLY A 240 -3.62 -0.39 -18.12
N LEU A 241 -4.30 -1.52 -17.93
CA LEU A 241 -3.69 -2.85 -17.91
C LEU A 241 -3.12 -3.26 -19.27
N ALA A 242 -3.83 -2.94 -20.36
CA ALA A 242 -3.33 -3.17 -21.72
C ALA A 242 -2.05 -2.35 -21.96
N MET A 243 -2.04 -1.06 -21.58
CA MET A 243 -0.83 -0.23 -21.64
C MET A 243 0.30 -0.78 -20.76
N PHE A 244 -0.01 -1.28 -19.56
CA PHE A 244 1.00 -1.93 -18.72
C PHE A 244 1.63 -3.16 -19.40
N ALA A 245 0.81 -3.98 -20.06
CA ALA A 245 1.28 -5.15 -20.79
C ALA A 245 2.16 -4.75 -21.98
N THR A 246 1.76 -3.74 -22.76
CA THR A 246 2.55 -3.27 -23.91
C THR A 246 3.88 -2.63 -23.48
N ILE A 247 3.86 -1.73 -22.49
CA ILE A 247 5.06 -1.11 -21.89
C ILE A 247 5.99 -2.18 -21.27
N GLY A 248 5.39 -3.28 -20.78
CA GLY A 248 6.12 -4.39 -20.21
C GLY A 248 6.87 -5.21 -21.24
N ALA A 249 6.22 -5.45 -22.38
CA ALA A 249 6.79 -6.21 -23.48
C ALA A 249 7.96 -5.45 -24.15
N ASP A 250 7.83 -4.13 -24.32
CA ASP A 250 8.85 -3.31 -24.98
C ASP A 250 9.81 -2.60 -24.01
N ARG A 251 9.63 -2.75 -22.69
CA ARG A 251 10.38 -2.04 -21.64
C ARG A 251 10.44 -0.52 -21.85
N GLY A 252 9.33 0.06 -22.34
CA GLY A 252 9.18 1.49 -22.59
C GLY A 252 9.87 1.99 -23.85
N GLN A 253 10.40 1.11 -24.70
CA GLN A 253 11.05 1.50 -25.96
C GLN A 253 10.12 2.28 -26.88
N GLY A 254 8.87 1.84 -27.07
CA GLY A 254 7.90 2.53 -27.91
C GLY A 254 7.57 3.93 -27.41
N VAL A 255 7.58 4.12 -26.08
CA VAL A 255 7.40 5.45 -25.48
C VAL A 255 8.62 6.35 -25.72
N ARG A 256 9.85 5.83 -25.60
CA ARG A 256 11.07 6.60 -25.90
C ARG A 256 11.18 6.95 -27.39
N ALA A 257 10.86 6.01 -28.27
CA ALA A 257 10.82 6.23 -29.71
C ALA A 257 9.83 7.34 -30.11
N PHE A 258 8.68 7.43 -29.43
CA PHE A 258 7.73 8.52 -29.63
C PHE A 258 8.33 9.91 -29.31
N PHE A 259 9.31 9.99 -28.40
CA PHE A 259 10.05 11.21 -28.08
C PHE A 259 11.28 11.44 -28.97
N GLY A 260 11.47 10.66 -30.04
CA GLY A 260 12.55 10.84 -31.01
C GLY A 260 13.91 10.25 -30.60
N GLU A 261 13.96 9.43 -29.54
CA GLU A 261 15.18 8.70 -29.20
C GLU A 261 15.39 7.51 -30.15
N GLN A 262 16.54 7.47 -30.81
CA GLN A 262 16.97 6.31 -31.59
C GLN A 262 17.36 5.18 -30.64
N THR A 263 16.45 4.23 -30.44
CA THR A 263 16.73 3.03 -29.67
C THR A 263 17.25 1.94 -30.61
N ASP A 264 18.47 2.08 -31.10
CA ASP A 264 19.18 0.94 -31.68
C ASP A 264 19.67 0.08 -30.52
N ILE A 265 18.98 -1.04 -30.21
CA ILE A 265 19.58 -2.22 -29.56
C ILE A 265 18.65 -3.44 -29.65
N ARG A 266 19.23 -4.48 -30.28
CA ARG A 266 18.86 -5.89 -30.26
C ARG A 266 19.06 -6.48 -28.85
N MET A 267 18.11 -6.28 -27.95
CA MET A 267 17.97 -7.11 -26.74
C MET A 267 16.50 -7.45 -26.48
N GLN A 268 15.71 -7.57 -27.55
CA GLN A 268 14.54 -8.44 -27.48
C GLN A 268 15.12 -9.85 -27.43
N SER A 269 15.26 -10.40 -26.22
CA SER A 269 15.60 -11.81 -26.11
C SER A 269 14.54 -12.57 -26.91
N ASP A 270 14.94 -13.34 -27.91
CA ASP A 270 14.08 -14.17 -28.79
C ASP A 270 13.24 -15.23 -28.05
N TYR A 271 13.12 -15.13 -26.73
CA TYR A 271 12.16 -15.90 -25.96
C TYR A 271 10.76 -15.40 -26.32
N ASN A 272 10.12 -16.12 -27.25
CA ASN A 272 8.68 -16.11 -27.43
C ASN A 272 8.01 -16.58 -26.12
N LEU A 273 7.90 -15.66 -25.16
CA LEU A 273 7.28 -15.92 -23.86
C LEU A 273 5.82 -16.31 -24.08
N ARG A 274 5.41 -17.40 -23.44
CA ARG A 274 4.01 -17.82 -23.45
C ARG A 274 3.17 -16.84 -22.63
N PHE A 275 1.85 -16.85 -22.86
CA PHE A 275 0.91 -16.01 -22.12
C PHE A 275 1.15 -16.16 -20.61
N LEU A 276 1.37 -15.05 -19.90
CA LEU A 276 1.72 -15.00 -18.46
C LEU A 276 3.04 -15.66 -18.04
N GLU A 277 3.94 -16.06 -18.93
CA GLU A 277 5.23 -16.69 -18.54
C GLU A 277 6.27 -15.67 -18.03
N GLY A 278 6.08 -14.37 -18.29
CA GLY A 278 7.03 -13.31 -17.94
C GLY A 278 7.32 -13.16 -16.44
N MET A 279 8.46 -12.50 -16.14
CA MET A 279 9.00 -12.32 -14.78
C MET A 279 8.06 -11.56 -13.82
N ASP A 280 7.19 -10.69 -14.32
CA ASP A 280 6.30 -9.90 -13.44
C ASP A 280 5.26 -10.74 -12.71
N PHE A 281 4.97 -11.93 -13.23
CA PHE A 281 3.98 -12.85 -12.67
C PHE A 281 4.66 -14.10 -12.06
N ALA A 282 6.00 -14.17 -12.09
CA ALA A 282 6.81 -15.38 -11.88
C ALA A 282 6.98 -15.82 -10.42
N ASN A 283 6.19 -15.24 -9.52
CA ASN A 283 6.23 -15.56 -8.10
C ASN A 283 5.93 -17.03 -7.78
N LEU A 284 5.25 -17.75 -8.68
CA LEU A 284 5.07 -19.19 -8.57
C LEU A 284 6.42 -19.91 -8.72
N GLU A 285 7.14 -19.67 -9.81
CA GLU A 285 8.42 -20.28 -10.13
C GLU A 285 9.51 -19.82 -9.16
N PHE A 286 9.46 -18.57 -8.69
CA PHE A 286 10.34 -18.07 -7.64
C PHE A 286 10.13 -18.84 -6.33
N PHE A 287 8.87 -19.15 -5.99
CA PHE A 287 8.58 -19.96 -4.81
C PHE A 287 9.00 -21.42 -5.02
N GLU A 288 8.82 -21.99 -6.22
CA GLU A 288 9.35 -23.32 -6.56
C GLU A 288 10.87 -23.38 -6.41
N TYR A 289 11.59 -22.34 -6.84
CA TYR A 289 13.03 -22.23 -6.61
C TYR A 289 13.38 -22.20 -5.12
N ILE A 290 12.61 -21.45 -4.31
CA ILE A 290 12.81 -21.43 -2.86
C ILE A 290 12.58 -22.80 -2.24
N VAL A 291 11.55 -23.55 -2.63
CA VAL A 291 11.30 -24.91 -2.12
C VAL A 291 12.39 -25.89 -2.58
N TYR A 292 12.82 -25.76 -3.83
CA TYR A 292 13.92 -26.54 -4.40
C TYR A 292 15.22 -26.35 -3.60
N VAL A 293 15.53 -25.13 -3.15
CA VAL A 293 16.74 -24.84 -2.38
C VAL A 293 16.54 -25.11 -0.87
N VAL A 294 15.45 -24.65 -0.28
CA VAL A 294 15.25 -24.55 1.17
C VAL A 294 14.16 -25.53 1.65
N PRO A 295 14.42 -26.40 2.63
CA PRO A 295 15.71 -26.68 3.27
C PRO A 295 16.53 -27.74 2.51
N GLN A 296 16.00 -28.31 1.42
CA GLN A 296 16.50 -29.57 0.84
C GLN A 296 17.98 -29.53 0.45
N ARG A 297 18.48 -28.38 -0.03
CA ARG A 297 19.86 -28.20 -0.51
C ARG A 297 20.67 -27.27 0.40
N SER A 298 20.02 -26.26 0.98
CA SER A 298 20.64 -25.39 1.97
C SER A 298 20.92 -26.07 3.30
N GLN A 299 20.24 -27.19 3.61
CA GLN A 299 20.28 -27.88 4.92
C GLN A 299 19.89 -26.99 6.11
N THR A 300 19.31 -25.81 5.86
CA THR A 300 18.92 -24.83 6.88
C THR A 300 17.83 -23.91 6.36
N TYR A 301 17.18 -23.17 7.25
CA TYR A 301 16.27 -22.07 6.91
C TYR A 301 16.90 -20.70 7.14
N GLY A 302 16.21 -19.63 6.71
CA GLY A 302 16.63 -18.24 6.89
C GLY A 302 16.23 -17.60 8.23
N TYR A 303 15.33 -18.23 9.01
CA TYR A 303 14.94 -17.83 10.37
C TYR A 303 14.52 -16.35 10.55
N PHE A 304 13.87 -15.75 9.54
CA PHE A 304 13.46 -14.34 9.55
C PHE A 304 14.61 -13.32 9.67
N ASN A 305 15.85 -13.72 9.40
CA ASN A 305 17.00 -12.82 9.47
C ASN A 305 16.90 -11.63 8.49
N ASP A 306 16.15 -11.78 7.40
CA ASP A 306 15.85 -10.74 6.43
C ASP A 306 15.05 -9.57 7.04
N VAL A 307 14.23 -9.82 8.07
CA VAL A 307 13.47 -8.77 8.77
C VAL A 307 14.39 -7.75 9.44
N LEU A 308 15.58 -8.18 9.88
CA LEU A 308 16.56 -7.30 10.52
C LEU A 308 17.11 -6.24 9.56
N GLN A 309 16.93 -6.40 8.24
CA GLN A 309 17.27 -5.36 7.28
C GLN A 309 16.49 -4.06 7.48
N VAL A 310 15.35 -4.07 8.19
CA VAL A 310 14.65 -2.83 8.56
C VAL A 310 15.56 -1.87 9.34
N PHE A 311 16.55 -2.38 10.06
CA PHE A 311 17.50 -1.56 10.82
C PHE A 311 18.74 -1.16 10.00
N THR A 312 19.10 -1.93 8.97
CA THR A 312 20.32 -1.67 8.18
C THR A 312 20.00 -0.95 6.88
N GLU A 313 18.96 -1.33 6.14
CA GLU A 313 18.62 -0.79 4.82
C GLU A 313 18.42 0.74 4.84
N PRO A 314 17.73 1.34 5.83
CA PRO A 314 17.54 2.78 5.90
C PRO A 314 18.80 3.60 6.22
N VAL A 315 19.94 2.99 6.53
CA VAL A 315 21.19 3.73 6.78
C VAL A 315 21.97 3.86 5.47
N PRO A 316 22.22 5.08 4.95
CA PRO A 316 23.07 5.28 3.78
C PRO A 316 24.49 4.74 3.99
N ARG A 317 25.08 4.10 2.97
CA ARG A 317 26.46 3.57 3.04
C ARG A 317 27.52 4.65 3.28
N VAL A 318 27.21 5.91 2.96
CA VAL A 318 28.07 7.06 3.29
C VAL A 318 28.21 7.24 4.81
N LEU A 319 27.14 6.95 5.57
CA LEU A 319 27.15 7.01 7.04
C LEU A 319 27.63 5.71 7.68
N TRP A 320 27.43 4.56 7.00
CA TRP A 320 27.88 3.25 7.45
C TRP A 320 28.64 2.52 6.33
N LYS A 321 29.96 2.78 6.27
CA LYS A 321 30.85 2.25 5.21
C LYS A 321 30.79 0.73 5.09
N ASN A 322 30.86 0.02 6.22
CA ASN A 322 30.86 -1.45 6.27
C ASN A 322 29.47 -2.06 6.47
N LYS A 323 28.42 -1.40 5.97
CA LYS A 323 27.05 -1.92 6.04
C LYS A 323 26.96 -3.27 5.30
N PRO A 324 26.30 -4.30 5.86
CA PRO A 324 26.12 -5.58 5.17
C PRO A 324 25.36 -5.41 3.84
N PHE A 325 25.65 -6.25 2.86
CA PHE A 325 24.85 -6.38 1.64
C PHE A 325 23.71 -7.36 1.92
N GLY A 326 22.45 -6.89 1.88
CA GLY A 326 21.31 -7.74 2.22
C GLY A 326 21.14 -7.96 3.73
N PRO A 327 20.69 -9.17 4.17
CA PRO A 327 20.45 -9.47 5.58
C PRO A 327 21.75 -9.36 6.40
N PRO A 328 21.69 -8.89 7.66
CA PRO A 328 22.88 -8.84 8.51
C PRO A 328 23.43 -10.24 8.84
N PHE A 329 22.58 -11.27 8.80
CA PHE A 329 22.97 -12.66 9.03
C PHE A 329 22.43 -13.54 7.90
N GLU A 330 23.29 -13.88 6.95
CA GLU A 330 22.99 -14.80 5.86
C GLU A 330 23.54 -16.19 6.19
N ARG A 331 22.69 -17.22 6.11
CA ARG A 331 23.09 -18.61 6.41
C ARG A 331 23.46 -19.41 5.17
N PHE A 332 22.99 -18.98 4.02
CA PHE A 332 23.22 -19.60 2.72
C PHE A 332 22.87 -18.57 1.65
N SER A 333 23.55 -18.61 0.50
CA SER A 333 23.21 -17.78 -0.65
C SER A 333 22.31 -18.57 -1.60
N MET A 334 21.30 -17.89 -2.15
CA MET A 334 20.45 -18.49 -3.19
C MET A 334 21.18 -18.59 -4.54
N PHE A 335 22.31 -17.89 -4.71
CA PHE A 335 23.13 -17.95 -5.92
C PHE A 335 24.04 -19.19 -5.96
N ASP A 336 24.24 -19.88 -4.83
CA ASP A 336 25.01 -21.13 -4.78
C ASP A 336 24.29 -22.30 -5.47
N TYR A 337 22.99 -22.14 -5.76
CA TYR A 337 22.11 -23.19 -6.27
C TYR A 337 21.46 -22.88 -7.63
N GLY A 338 21.85 -21.76 -8.27
CA GLY A 338 21.26 -21.28 -9.52
C GLY A 338 21.47 -19.78 -9.72
N PHE A 339 20.74 -19.19 -10.68
CA PHE A 339 20.90 -17.78 -11.05
C PHE A 339 19.61 -16.96 -10.87
N PRO A 340 19.12 -16.78 -9.62
CA PRO A 340 17.83 -16.15 -9.34
C PRO A 340 17.84 -14.62 -9.50
N VAL A 341 18.22 -14.11 -10.67
CA VAL A 341 18.24 -12.66 -10.90
C VAL A 341 16.83 -12.10 -10.91
N GLY A 342 16.59 -11.08 -10.10
CA GLY A 342 15.30 -10.38 -10.02
C GLY A 342 14.17 -11.18 -9.37
N TYR A 343 14.47 -12.31 -8.72
CA TYR A 343 13.44 -13.10 -8.04
C TYR A 343 12.89 -12.35 -6.82
N THR A 344 11.64 -12.64 -6.49
CA THR A 344 10.95 -12.11 -5.32
C THR A 344 10.30 -13.25 -4.55
N ARG A 345 10.29 -13.20 -3.23
CA ARG A 345 9.93 -14.38 -2.42
C ARG A 345 8.43 -14.58 -2.29
N SER A 346 7.60 -13.56 -2.53
CA SER A 346 6.18 -13.51 -2.14
C SER A 346 5.95 -13.74 -0.65
N LEU A 347 4.76 -13.40 -0.14
CA LEU A 347 4.43 -13.66 1.27
C LEU A 347 4.60 -15.13 1.69
N PRO A 348 3.95 -16.11 1.06
CA PRO A 348 4.10 -17.50 1.46
C PRO A 348 5.53 -18.01 1.22
N GLY A 349 6.19 -17.63 0.11
CA GLY A 349 7.56 -18.06 -0.14
C GLY A 349 8.58 -17.46 0.83
N ASN A 350 8.39 -16.23 1.32
CA ASN A 350 9.24 -15.69 2.39
C ASN A 350 9.01 -16.44 3.72
N GLY A 351 7.76 -16.82 4.02
CA GLY A 351 7.48 -17.69 5.15
C GLY A 351 8.15 -19.06 5.04
N TRP A 352 8.11 -19.68 3.86
CA TRP A 352 8.80 -20.95 3.63
C TRP A 352 10.31 -20.82 3.77
N TYR A 353 10.91 -19.80 3.15
CA TYR A 353 12.32 -19.48 3.28
C TYR A 353 12.73 -19.34 4.75
N ALA A 354 11.88 -18.73 5.58
CA ALA A 354 12.17 -18.47 6.98
C ALA A 354 12.09 -19.72 7.87
N LEU A 355 11.02 -20.53 7.78
CA LEU A 355 10.76 -21.68 8.68
C LEU A 355 9.82 -22.74 8.07
N GLY A 356 9.82 -22.93 6.75
CA GLY A 356 8.96 -23.91 6.08
C GLY A 356 7.48 -23.65 6.36
N TRP A 357 6.72 -24.72 6.65
CA TRP A 357 5.28 -24.65 6.94
C TRP A 357 4.93 -23.69 8.09
N LEU A 358 5.70 -23.72 9.18
CA LEU A 358 5.47 -22.84 10.32
C LEU A 358 5.73 -21.38 9.95
N GLY A 359 6.78 -21.13 9.17
CA GLY A 359 7.09 -19.79 8.69
C GLY A 359 6.03 -19.22 7.75
N VAL A 360 5.43 -20.05 6.88
CA VAL A 360 4.27 -19.66 6.04
C VAL A 360 3.12 -19.17 6.91
N LEU A 361 2.74 -19.94 7.94
CA LEU A 361 1.66 -19.58 8.86
C LEU A 361 1.96 -18.28 9.62
N ILE A 362 3.18 -18.14 10.15
CA ILE A 362 3.60 -16.94 10.89
C ILE A 362 3.60 -15.72 9.97
N THR A 363 4.28 -15.77 8.83
CA THR A 363 4.38 -14.63 7.90
C THR A 363 2.99 -14.22 7.44
N CYS A 364 2.24 -15.11 6.80
CA CYS A 364 0.94 -14.75 6.25
C CYS A 364 -0.06 -14.37 7.34
N GLY A 365 -0.02 -15.02 8.50
CA GLY A 365 -0.89 -14.71 9.64
C GLY A 365 -0.61 -13.34 10.25
N VAL A 366 0.66 -12.99 10.49
CA VAL A 366 1.06 -11.68 11.00
C VAL A 366 0.69 -10.58 10.02
N TRP A 367 0.92 -10.78 8.72
CA TRP A 367 0.52 -9.82 7.69
C TRP A 367 -1.00 -9.63 7.66
N GLY A 368 -1.78 -10.72 7.69
CA GLY A 368 -3.24 -10.65 7.76
C GLY A 368 -3.72 -9.90 9.01
N TYR A 369 -3.14 -10.20 10.17
CA TYR A 369 -3.45 -9.56 11.46
C TYR A 369 -3.19 -8.06 11.42
N VAL A 370 -1.96 -7.65 11.06
CA VAL A 370 -1.54 -6.24 11.06
C VAL A 370 -2.37 -5.44 10.07
N LEU A 371 -2.54 -5.94 8.84
CA LEU A 371 -3.30 -5.22 7.81
C LEU A 371 -4.80 -5.17 8.13
N GLY A 372 -5.37 -6.22 8.71
CA GLY A 372 -6.75 -6.22 9.22
C GLY A 372 -6.95 -5.14 10.29
N LEU A 373 -6.00 -4.99 11.23
CA LEU A 373 -6.03 -3.92 12.24
C LEU A 373 -5.90 -2.52 11.64
N ILE A 374 -4.99 -2.32 10.68
CA ILE A 374 -4.82 -1.03 10.00
C ILE A 374 -6.12 -0.65 9.28
N TYR A 375 -6.72 -1.59 8.53
CA TYR A 375 -7.99 -1.37 7.86
C TYR A 375 -9.11 -1.02 8.84
N ARG A 376 -9.28 -1.81 9.90
CA ARG A 376 -10.30 -1.55 10.92
C ARG A 376 -10.15 -0.18 11.56
N ARG A 377 -8.92 0.19 11.95
CA ARG A 377 -8.63 1.52 12.52
C ARG A 377 -8.92 2.64 11.54
N PHE A 378 -8.67 2.44 10.25
CA PHE A 378 -9.01 3.41 9.22
C PHE A 378 -10.53 3.56 9.06
N VAL A 379 -11.28 2.45 8.99
CA VAL A 379 -12.74 2.46 8.79
C VAL A 379 -13.49 3.01 10.00
N GLU A 380 -13.16 2.55 11.21
CA GLU A 380 -13.80 2.98 12.46
C GLU A 380 -13.32 4.36 12.93
N GLY A 381 -12.15 4.80 12.43
CA GLY A 381 -11.50 6.05 12.78
C GLY A 381 -12.17 7.32 12.24
N PRO A 382 -11.63 8.51 12.54
CA PRO A 382 -12.23 9.78 12.12
C PRO A 382 -12.14 10.02 10.61
N GLN A 383 -11.25 9.31 9.90
CA GLN A 383 -10.99 9.47 8.47
C GLN A 383 -10.66 10.93 8.10
N SER A 384 -9.74 11.54 8.87
CA SER A 384 -9.25 12.88 8.53
C SER A 384 -8.59 12.90 7.16
N THR A 385 -8.47 14.09 6.57
CA THR A 385 -7.91 14.25 5.21
C THR A 385 -6.55 13.55 5.04
N TYR A 386 -5.67 13.64 6.04
CA TYR A 386 -4.37 12.97 6.05
C TYR A 386 -4.45 11.45 6.22
N GLN A 387 -5.40 10.96 7.02
CA GLN A 387 -5.59 9.52 7.21
C GLN A 387 -6.06 8.88 5.90
N VAL A 388 -6.97 9.55 5.18
CA VAL A 388 -7.42 9.11 3.85
C VAL A 388 -6.25 9.12 2.87
N ALA A 389 -5.52 10.23 2.78
CA ALA A 389 -4.33 10.32 1.92
C ALA A 389 -3.32 9.19 2.20
N ALA A 390 -2.93 9.02 3.47
CA ALA A 390 -1.95 8.02 3.88
C ALA A 390 -2.43 6.60 3.57
N TYR A 391 -3.70 6.29 3.87
CA TYR A 391 -4.25 4.96 3.63
C TYR A 391 -4.36 4.63 2.13
N MET A 392 -4.83 5.56 1.31
CA MET A 392 -4.97 5.34 -0.14
C MET A 392 -3.64 5.23 -0.87
N VAL A 393 -2.60 5.89 -0.38
CA VAL A 393 -1.23 5.75 -0.91
C VAL A 393 -0.55 4.48 -0.39
N PHE A 394 -0.89 4.04 0.83
CA PHE A 394 -0.37 2.80 1.40
C PHE A 394 -0.88 1.54 0.69
N LEU A 395 -2.15 1.49 0.30
CA LEU A 395 -2.74 0.31 -0.34
C LEU A 395 -2.01 -0.16 -1.62
N PRO A 396 -1.62 0.71 -2.58
CA PRO A 396 -0.82 0.30 -3.73
C PRO A 396 0.54 -0.29 -3.38
N ILE A 397 1.18 0.16 -2.29
CA ILE A 397 2.45 -0.39 -1.82
C ILE A 397 2.30 -1.88 -1.45
N LEU A 398 1.10 -2.28 -0.99
CA LEU A 398 0.81 -3.67 -0.67
C LEU A 398 0.93 -4.61 -1.88
N ILE A 399 0.70 -4.13 -3.10
CA ILE A 399 0.88 -4.95 -4.31
C ILE A 399 2.33 -5.42 -4.40
N VAL A 400 3.27 -4.50 -4.23
CA VAL A 400 4.71 -4.80 -4.26
C VAL A 400 5.12 -5.60 -3.02
N ALA A 401 4.56 -5.27 -1.86
CA ALA A 401 4.87 -5.99 -0.62
C ALA A 401 4.40 -7.45 -0.64
N TYR A 402 3.23 -7.75 -1.23
CA TYR A 402 2.73 -9.12 -1.38
C TYR A 402 3.58 -9.94 -2.36
N ARG A 403 4.05 -9.29 -3.42
CA ARG A 403 4.98 -9.84 -4.41
C ARG A 403 6.36 -10.11 -3.80
N ASP A 404 6.89 -9.18 -3.02
CA ASP A 404 8.24 -9.29 -2.45
C ASP A 404 8.27 -10.19 -1.21
N GLY A 405 7.21 -10.16 -0.39
CA GLY A 405 7.06 -10.94 0.83
C GLY A 405 7.78 -10.39 2.06
N THR A 406 8.47 -9.26 1.93
CA THR A 406 9.31 -8.67 2.97
C THR A 406 8.69 -7.38 3.52
N ILE A 407 8.81 -7.15 4.82
CA ILE A 407 8.39 -5.89 5.46
C ILE A 407 9.28 -4.71 5.03
N VAL A 408 10.53 -5.03 4.65
CA VAL A 408 11.54 -4.09 4.18
C VAL A 408 11.05 -3.32 2.96
N THR A 409 10.34 -3.98 2.04
CA THR A 409 9.70 -3.33 0.89
C THR A 409 8.70 -2.24 1.31
N ILE A 410 7.91 -2.46 2.38
CA ILE A 410 7.01 -1.41 2.91
C ILE A 410 7.82 -0.23 3.41
N PHE A 411 8.91 -0.46 4.14
CA PHE A 411 9.72 0.63 4.66
C PHE A 411 10.38 1.42 3.52
N ARG A 412 11.02 0.73 2.58
CA ARG A 412 11.70 1.36 1.44
C ARG A 412 10.75 2.21 0.61
N LEU A 413 9.63 1.64 0.16
CA LEU A 413 8.66 2.37 -0.65
C LEU A 413 7.86 3.38 0.18
N GLY A 414 7.58 3.04 1.43
CA GLY A 414 6.75 3.80 2.36
C GLY A 414 7.41 5.09 2.80
N ILE A 415 8.73 5.13 3.01
CA ILE A 415 9.43 6.38 3.37
C ILE A 415 9.18 7.46 2.31
N PHE A 416 9.42 7.14 1.03
CA PHE A 416 9.23 8.10 -0.06
C PHE A 416 7.76 8.37 -0.38
N SER A 417 6.91 7.36 -0.29
CA SER A 417 5.47 7.52 -0.53
C SER A 417 4.77 8.27 0.61
N ALA A 418 5.27 8.20 1.84
CA ALA A 418 4.73 8.93 2.99
C ALA A 418 5.33 10.34 3.13
N ALA A 419 6.54 10.59 2.64
CA ALA A 419 7.25 11.85 2.82
C ALA A 419 6.42 13.09 2.41
N PRO A 420 5.77 13.14 1.22
CA PRO A 420 4.92 14.28 0.86
C PRO A 420 3.73 14.47 1.80
N ILE A 421 3.14 13.39 2.31
CA ILE A 421 2.01 13.44 3.25
C ILE A 421 2.48 13.93 4.62
N LEU A 422 3.61 13.45 5.10
CA LEU A 422 4.21 13.90 6.36
C LEU A 422 4.59 15.38 6.30
N LEU A 423 5.22 15.82 5.21
CA LEU A 423 5.53 17.24 4.99
C LEU A 423 4.26 18.08 4.96
N TRP A 424 3.20 17.60 4.31
CA TRP A 424 1.91 18.29 4.29
C TRP A 424 1.32 18.47 5.71
N ILE A 425 1.38 17.42 6.54
CA ILE A 425 0.99 17.47 7.96
C ILE A 425 1.85 18.48 8.73
N LEU A 426 3.17 18.45 8.54
CA LEU A 426 4.10 19.35 9.23
C LEU A 426 3.84 20.81 8.86
N LEU A 427 3.64 21.13 7.58
CA LEU A 427 3.32 22.48 7.12
C LEU A 427 1.98 22.95 7.70
N ALA A 428 0.95 22.12 7.67
CA ALA A 428 -0.33 22.50 8.25
C ALA A 428 -0.26 22.75 9.76
N ARG A 429 0.54 21.96 10.49
CA ARG A 429 0.79 22.20 11.93
C ARG A 429 1.59 23.48 12.15
N PHE A 430 2.61 23.72 11.35
CA PHE A 430 3.43 24.94 11.41
C PHE A 430 2.58 26.20 11.22
N PHE A 431 1.63 26.17 10.27
CA PHE A 431 0.69 27.26 10.03
C PHE A 431 -0.57 27.21 10.93
N ASN A 432 -0.60 26.37 11.97
CA ASN A 432 -1.71 26.22 12.92
C ASN A 432 -3.09 26.01 12.25
N VAL A 433 -3.13 25.23 11.17
CA VAL A 433 -4.38 24.93 10.47
C VAL A 433 -5.24 24.03 11.37
N PRO A 434 -6.45 24.47 11.78
CA PRO A 434 -7.29 23.68 12.67
C PRO A 434 -7.76 22.41 11.96
N LEU A 435 -7.53 21.24 12.57
CA LEU A 435 -8.00 19.96 12.04
C LEU A 435 -9.49 19.78 12.30
N ALA A 436 -10.13 18.82 11.63
CA ALA A 436 -11.56 18.55 11.81
C ALA A 436 -11.92 18.27 13.28
N LYS A 437 -11.03 17.59 14.03
CA LYS A 437 -11.20 17.37 15.48
C LYS A 437 -11.19 18.67 16.27
N ASP A 438 -10.31 19.60 15.93
CA ASP A 438 -10.19 20.90 16.62
C ASP A 438 -11.40 21.77 16.30
N ILE A 439 -11.86 21.77 15.05
CA ILE A 439 -13.09 22.44 14.62
C ILE A 439 -14.30 21.91 15.41
N ARG A 440 -14.43 20.59 15.53
CA ARG A 440 -15.48 19.96 16.35
C ARG A 440 -15.40 20.39 17.82
N ALA A 441 -14.20 20.39 18.40
CA ALA A 441 -14.01 20.81 19.78
C ALA A 441 -14.34 22.29 20.01
N MET A 442 -13.95 23.17 19.07
CA MET A 442 -14.28 24.60 19.11
C MET A 442 -15.79 24.83 19.00
N LEU A 443 -16.47 24.14 18.08
CA LEU A 443 -17.93 24.26 17.91
C LEU A 443 -18.68 23.74 19.14
N ALA A 444 -18.26 22.61 19.71
CA ALA A 444 -18.82 22.08 20.94
C ALA A 444 -18.65 23.05 22.12
N ARG A 445 -17.48 23.70 22.25
CA ARG A 445 -17.24 24.75 23.26
C ARG A 445 -18.14 25.97 23.03
N LYS A 446 -18.31 26.40 21.78
CA LYS A 446 -19.19 27.54 21.43
C LYS A 446 -20.65 27.24 21.74
N GLN A 447 -21.14 26.04 21.42
CA GLN A 447 -22.49 25.59 21.75
C GLN A 447 -22.72 25.53 23.26
N ARG A 448 -21.76 24.98 24.03
CA ARG A 448 -21.84 24.97 25.50
C ARG A 448 -21.87 26.39 26.09
N ARG A 449 -21.06 27.31 25.56
CA ARG A 449 -21.06 28.71 26.00
C ARG A 449 -22.38 29.41 25.67
N ALA A 450 -22.93 29.19 24.48
CA ALA A 450 -24.22 29.74 24.09
C ALA A 450 -25.36 29.19 24.98
N ALA A 451 -25.35 27.89 25.28
CA ALA A 451 -26.32 27.27 26.18
C ALA A 451 -26.23 27.86 27.61
N MET A 452 -25.02 28.08 28.14
CA MET A 452 -24.83 28.72 29.44
C MET A 452 -25.32 30.17 29.47
N LEU A 453 -25.08 30.93 28.41
CA LEU A 453 -25.57 32.31 28.31
C LEU A 453 -27.09 32.36 28.16
N GLY A 454 -27.68 31.46 27.36
CA GLY A 454 -29.14 31.33 27.21
C GLY A 454 -29.85 30.89 28.49
N ALA A 455 -29.24 29.98 29.26
CA ALA A 455 -29.76 29.59 30.57
C ALA A 455 -29.73 30.77 31.57
N ARG A 456 -28.69 31.61 31.50
CA ARG A 456 -28.57 32.80 32.35
C ARG A 456 -29.62 33.84 32.02
N THR A 457 -29.88 34.11 30.73
CA THR A 457 -30.92 35.05 30.31
C THR A 457 -32.32 34.56 30.67
N ALA A 458 -32.60 33.26 30.51
CA ALA A 458 -33.87 32.66 30.95
C ALA A 458 -34.05 32.75 32.47
N SER A 459 -32.99 32.54 33.25
CA SER A 459 -33.02 32.68 34.71
C SER A 459 -33.19 34.14 35.16
N THR A 460 -32.67 35.13 34.44
CA THR A 460 -32.90 36.55 34.77
C THR A 460 -34.29 37.01 34.35
N ALA A 461 -34.83 36.53 33.23
CA ALA A 461 -36.20 36.88 32.80
C ALA A 461 -37.25 36.35 33.79
N SER A 462 -37.05 35.14 34.32
CA SER A 462 -37.93 34.57 35.36
C SER A 462 -37.73 35.15 36.76
N ALA A 463 -36.67 35.91 37.00
CA ALA A 463 -36.44 36.60 38.28
C ALA A 463 -37.13 37.99 38.35
N VAL A 464 -37.60 38.55 37.22
CA VAL A 464 -38.19 39.89 37.17
C VAL A 464 -39.71 39.89 37.40
N GLU A 465 -40.39 38.73 37.31
CA GLU A 465 -41.81 38.58 37.70
C GLU A 465 -42.01 38.14 39.16
N HIS A 466 -41.03 38.37 40.04
CA HIS A 466 -41.33 38.35 41.47
C HIS A 466 -41.96 39.69 41.85
N HIS A 467 -43.30 39.74 41.77
CA HIS A 467 -44.09 40.83 42.33
C HIS A 467 -43.57 41.15 43.74
N PRO A 468 -43.08 42.37 44.01
CA PRO A 468 -42.47 42.75 45.29
C PRO A 468 -43.47 42.84 46.47
N GLY A 469 -44.64 42.19 46.38
CA GLY A 469 -45.71 42.22 47.38
C GLY A 469 -45.96 40.91 48.13
N GLU A 470 -45.54 39.75 47.63
CA GLU A 470 -45.71 38.48 48.35
C GLU A 470 -44.49 38.17 49.21
N ALA A 471 -44.58 38.43 50.51
CA ALA A 471 -43.59 37.99 51.48
C ALA A 471 -43.45 36.47 51.40
N ASP A 472 -42.28 35.95 51.00
CA ASP A 472 -41.96 34.52 51.02
C ASP A 472 -42.31 33.97 52.42
N PRO A 473 -43.42 33.23 52.58
CA PRO A 473 -43.92 32.83 53.90
C PRO A 473 -42.95 31.86 54.58
N TYR A 474 -41.95 31.36 53.85
CA TYR A 474 -40.94 30.41 54.34
C TYR A 474 -39.59 31.06 54.59
N ARG A 475 -39.47 32.40 54.57
CA ARG A 475 -38.20 33.10 54.80
C ARG A 475 -37.58 32.78 56.16
N HIS A 476 -38.40 32.41 57.15
CA HIS A 476 -37.96 32.05 58.49
C HIS A 476 -37.46 30.59 58.61
N LEU A 477 -37.61 29.75 57.58
CA LEU A 477 -37.21 28.34 57.63
C LEU A 477 -35.74 28.14 57.21
N PRO A 478 -35.02 27.17 57.82
CA PRO A 478 -33.66 26.82 57.40
C PRO A 478 -33.58 26.43 55.92
N PRO A 479 -32.46 26.72 55.21
CA PRO A 479 -32.36 26.57 53.76
C PRO A 479 -32.69 25.16 53.24
N ALA A 480 -32.38 24.12 54.02
CA ALA A 480 -32.69 22.73 53.68
C ALA A 480 -34.20 22.43 53.72
N VAL A 481 -34.90 22.96 54.72
CA VAL A 481 -36.36 22.77 54.89
C VAL A 481 -37.12 23.56 53.82
N ARG A 482 -36.64 24.77 53.51
CA ARG A 482 -37.21 25.60 52.45
C ARG A 482 -37.14 24.93 51.08
N ARG A 483 -35.98 24.36 50.72
CA ARG A 483 -35.81 23.60 49.46
C ARG A 483 -36.73 22.38 49.40
N ARG A 484 -36.86 21.62 50.50
CA ARG A 484 -37.76 20.46 50.56
C ARG A 484 -39.23 20.84 50.38
N ARG A 485 -39.69 21.92 51.01
CA ARG A 485 -41.08 22.40 50.86
C ARG A 485 -41.37 22.97 49.47
N MET A 486 -40.42 23.65 48.84
CA MET A 486 -40.58 24.08 47.44
C MET A 486 -40.61 22.90 46.47
N ALA A 487 -39.81 21.86 46.72
CA ALA A 487 -39.79 20.64 45.89
C ALA A 487 -41.09 19.82 46.00
N LEU A 488 -41.81 19.88 47.13
CA LEU A 488 -43.11 19.23 47.31
C LEU A 488 -44.29 19.98 46.66
N ARG A 489 -44.07 21.22 46.20
CA ARG A 489 -45.10 22.05 45.52
C ARG A 489 -44.99 22.03 43.99
N ARG A 490 -43.89 21.52 43.45
CA ARG A 490 -43.74 21.21 42.02
C ARG A 490 -44.10 19.76 41.78
#